data_AF-A0A838REJ1-F1
#
_entry.id   AF-A0A838REJ1-F1
#
_cell.length_a   1.000
_cell.length_b   1.000
_cell.length_c   1.000
_cell.angle_alpha   90.00
_cell.angle_beta   90.00
_cell.angle_gamma   90.00
#
_symmetry.space_group_name_H-M   'P 1'
#
loop_
_entity.id
_entity.type
_entity.pdbx_description
1 polymer ?
#
loop_
_entity_poly.entity_id
_entity_poly.type
_entity_poly.pdbx_seq_one_letter_code
_entity_poly.pdbx_strand_id
1 'polypeptide(L)'
;MRLLTREALLSFRRAPLLSTLSVTTIAFSLFTIGLFGLVAINLREALRGLEERVEIVAFVLRGTPAETITLASQDIATFPEVQDVNFVTEQQALARARAELVEFKDAYRDLQVNPLPASIEVRMKQGQRDAATVDRVAERLRGFGFVDDVRYGREWVQRLDQLRNVTGLVGLVIGLAFAAVAVVIIGVTIR
;
A
#
# COMPACT_ATOMS: atom_id res chain seq x y z
N MET A 1 16.19 -36.65 -32.80
CA MET A 1 15.18 -36.27 -31.79
C MET A 1 14.36 -37.45 -31.25
N ARG A 2 13.77 -38.34 -32.08
CA ARG A 2 12.97 -39.49 -31.59
C ARG A 2 13.73 -40.55 -30.77
N LEU A 3 15.03 -40.72 -30.98
CA LEU A 3 15.86 -41.69 -30.22
C LEU A 3 16.14 -41.18 -28.80
N LEU A 4 16.52 -39.91 -28.67
CA LEU A 4 16.81 -39.25 -27.39
C LEU A 4 15.60 -39.27 -26.44
N THR A 5 14.38 -39.00 -26.93
CA THR A 5 13.17 -39.06 -26.11
C THR A 5 12.83 -40.48 -25.68
N ARG A 6 13.10 -41.48 -26.52
CA ARG A 6 12.88 -42.90 -26.22
C ARG A 6 13.88 -43.41 -25.18
N GLU A 7 15.14 -43.01 -25.27
CA GLU A 7 16.17 -43.31 -24.27
C GLU A 7 15.93 -42.61 -22.94
N ALA A 8 15.45 -41.37 -22.95
CA ALA A 8 15.04 -40.65 -21.73
C ALA A 8 13.84 -41.33 -21.03
N LEU A 9 12.85 -41.85 -21.78
CA LEU A 9 11.76 -42.63 -21.18
C LEU A 9 12.22 -43.98 -20.62
N LEU A 10 13.18 -44.62 -21.29
CA LEU A 10 13.75 -45.90 -20.85
C LEU A 10 14.62 -45.74 -19.59
N SER A 11 15.37 -44.65 -19.45
CA SER A 11 16.13 -44.35 -18.23
C SER A 11 15.21 -44.06 -17.04
N PHE A 12 14.10 -43.34 -17.25
CA PHE A 12 13.04 -43.14 -16.25
C PHE A 12 12.45 -44.47 -15.74
N ARG A 13 12.21 -45.44 -16.63
CA ARG A 13 11.69 -46.78 -16.25
C ARG A 13 12.72 -47.66 -15.54
N ARG A 14 14.02 -47.43 -15.74
CA ARG A 14 15.11 -48.21 -15.11
C ARG A 14 15.42 -47.75 -13.69
N ALA A 15 15.26 -46.46 -13.39
CA ALA A 15 15.48 -45.88 -12.07
C ALA A 15 14.29 -45.00 -11.63
N PRO A 16 13.07 -45.58 -11.49
CA PRO A 16 11.86 -44.81 -11.22
C PRO A 16 11.95 -44.01 -9.91
N LEU A 17 12.58 -44.55 -8.88
CA LEU A 17 12.80 -43.87 -7.60
C LEU A 17 13.62 -42.59 -7.75
N LEU A 18 14.79 -42.65 -8.40
CA LEU A 18 15.64 -41.46 -8.59
C LEU A 18 14.97 -40.43 -9.49
N SER A 19 14.32 -40.88 -10.56
CA SER A 19 13.66 -40.00 -11.51
C SER A 19 12.45 -39.28 -10.90
N THR A 20 11.64 -39.99 -10.10
CA THR A 20 10.55 -39.36 -9.34
C THR A 20 11.08 -38.37 -8.32
N LEU A 21 12.14 -38.71 -7.58
CA LEU A 21 12.76 -37.79 -6.61
C LEU A 21 13.26 -36.50 -7.30
N SER A 22 13.94 -36.60 -8.44
CA SER A 22 14.39 -35.42 -9.20
C SER A 22 13.21 -34.57 -9.70
N VAL A 23 12.18 -35.19 -10.27
CA VAL A 23 10.97 -34.46 -10.74
C VAL A 23 10.25 -33.78 -9.59
N THR A 24 10.07 -34.47 -8.47
CA THR A 24 9.46 -33.91 -7.25
C THR A 24 10.29 -32.73 -6.73
N THR A 25 11.62 -32.81 -6.75
CA THR A 25 12.51 -31.74 -6.29
C THR A 25 12.41 -30.49 -7.18
N ILE A 26 12.37 -30.68 -8.50
CA ILE A 26 12.16 -29.59 -9.47
C ILE A 26 10.76 -28.99 -9.30
N ALA A 27 9.74 -29.83 -9.13
CA ALA A 27 8.37 -29.39 -8.91
C ALA A 27 8.22 -28.57 -7.62
N PHE A 28 8.81 -29.02 -6.50
CA PHE A 28 8.82 -28.26 -5.24
C PHE A 28 9.59 -26.94 -5.37
N SER A 29 10.71 -26.92 -6.10
CA SER A 29 11.47 -25.69 -6.36
C SER A 29 10.61 -24.67 -7.13
N LEU A 30 9.98 -25.09 -8.23
CA LEU A 30 9.11 -24.23 -9.03
C LEU A 30 7.86 -23.78 -8.25
N PHE A 31 7.25 -24.70 -7.48
CA PHE A 31 6.11 -24.40 -6.62
C PHE A 31 6.46 -23.34 -5.56
N THR A 32 7.63 -23.48 -4.93
CA THR A 32 8.10 -22.52 -3.92
C THR A 32 8.33 -21.13 -4.51
N ILE A 33 8.97 -21.06 -5.69
CA ILE A 33 9.17 -19.80 -6.42
C ILE A 33 7.81 -19.19 -6.80
N GLY A 34 6.87 -19.99 -7.29
CA GLY A 34 5.52 -19.55 -7.65
C GLY A 34 4.74 -19.01 -6.44
N LEU A 35 4.76 -19.74 -5.33
CA LEU A 35 4.12 -19.32 -4.08
C LEU A 35 4.72 -18.02 -3.56
N PHE A 36 6.04 -17.89 -3.58
CA PHE A 36 6.72 -16.66 -3.20
C PHE A 36 6.32 -15.47 -4.08
N GLY A 37 6.34 -15.66 -5.41
CA GLY A 37 5.92 -14.64 -6.35
C GLY A 37 4.47 -14.20 -6.13
N LEU A 38 3.57 -15.16 -5.88
CA LEU A 38 2.17 -14.87 -5.57
C LEU A 38 2.02 -14.03 -4.30
N VAL A 39 2.69 -14.44 -3.22
CA VAL A 39 2.67 -13.69 -1.95
C VAL A 39 3.25 -12.29 -2.13
N ALA A 40 4.36 -12.14 -2.84
CA ALA A 40 5.00 -10.85 -3.09
C ALA A 40 4.10 -9.89 -3.88
N ILE A 41 3.42 -10.38 -4.91
CA ILE A 41 2.48 -9.57 -5.71
C ILE A 41 1.28 -9.16 -4.87
N ASN A 42 0.66 -10.09 -4.13
CA ASN A 42 -0.49 -9.79 -3.27
C ASN A 42 -0.13 -8.77 -2.19
N LEU A 43 1.04 -8.90 -1.59
CA LEU A 43 1.51 -7.99 -0.56
C LEU A 43 1.80 -6.59 -1.11
N ARG A 44 2.41 -6.50 -2.29
CA ARG A 44 2.61 -5.22 -2.98
C ARG A 44 1.28 -4.52 -3.28
N GLU A 45 0.28 -5.27 -3.71
CA GLU A 45 -1.05 -4.72 -4.00
C GLU A 45 -1.76 -4.26 -2.71
N ALA A 46 -1.67 -5.05 -1.64
CA ALA A 46 -2.19 -4.66 -0.32
C ALA A 46 -1.52 -3.39 0.21
N LEU A 47 -0.19 -3.27 0.05
CA LEU A 47 0.56 -2.07 0.44
C LEU A 47 0.10 -0.84 -0.35
N ARG A 48 -0.06 -0.94 -1.67
CA ARG A 48 -0.54 0.16 -2.52
C ARG A 48 -1.93 0.64 -2.14
N GLY A 49 -2.88 -0.29 -1.94
CA GLY A 49 -4.25 0.06 -1.57
C GLY A 49 -4.36 0.70 -0.17
N LEU A 50 -3.40 0.44 0.72
CA LEU A 50 -3.29 1.12 2.01
C LEU A 50 -2.62 2.50 1.86
N GLU A 51 -1.54 2.58 1.08
CA GLU A 51 -0.85 3.83 0.80
C GLU A 51 -1.79 4.88 0.20
N GLU A 52 -2.67 4.52 -0.73
CA GLU A 52 -3.64 5.43 -1.35
C GLU A 52 -4.65 6.04 -0.37
N ARG A 53 -4.89 5.39 0.77
CA ARG A 53 -5.81 5.89 1.82
C ARG A 53 -5.15 6.86 2.78
N VAL A 54 -3.83 7.05 2.69
CA VAL A 54 -3.09 7.99 3.53
C VAL A 54 -3.15 9.39 2.90
N GLU A 55 -4.16 10.14 3.32
CA GLU A 55 -4.33 11.56 2.97
C GLU A 55 -4.46 12.39 4.25
N ILE A 56 -3.91 13.62 4.21
CA ILE A 56 -4.03 14.60 5.28
C ILE A 56 -5.10 15.60 4.86
N VAL A 57 -6.13 15.75 5.69
CA VAL A 57 -7.25 16.66 5.45
C VAL A 57 -7.18 17.80 6.47
N ALA A 58 -6.84 18.99 6.00
CA ALA A 58 -6.85 20.21 6.82
C ALA A 58 -8.16 20.97 6.58
N PHE A 59 -9.00 21.07 7.61
CA PHE A 59 -10.24 21.83 7.57
C PHE A 59 -9.97 23.32 7.76
N VAL A 60 -10.62 24.13 6.95
CA VAL A 60 -10.43 25.58 6.88
C VAL A 60 -11.57 26.28 7.62
N LEU A 61 -11.24 27.34 8.35
CA LEU A 61 -12.22 28.20 9.02
C LEU A 61 -13.18 28.83 8.01
N ARG A 62 -14.47 28.89 8.36
CA ARG A 62 -15.49 29.52 7.53
C ARG A 62 -15.18 31.01 7.35
N GLY A 63 -15.29 31.50 6.12
CA GLY A 63 -15.01 32.91 5.79
C GLY A 63 -13.54 33.20 5.46
N THR A 64 -12.67 32.18 5.40
CA THR A 64 -11.29 32.35 4.93
C THR A 64 -11.29 32.83 3.46
N PRO A 65 -10.54 33.90 3.11
CA PRO A 65 -10.45 34.38 1.74
C PRO A 65 -9.88 33.32 0.79
N ALA A 66 -10.48 33.19 -0.39
CA ALA A 66 -10.04 32.23 -1.41
C ALA A 66 -8.57 32.47 -1.84
N GLU A 67 -8.11 33.72 -1.81
CA GLU A 67 -6.73 34.09 -2.09
C GLU A 67 -5.75 33.49 -1.06
N THR A 68 -6.09 33.56 0.23
CA THR A 68 -5.30 32.96 1.32
C THR A 68 -5.21 31.44 1.17
N ILE A 69 -6.33 30.79 0.81
CA ILE A 69 -6.37 29.34 0.57
C ILE A 69 -5.50 28.96 -0.63
N THR A 70 -5.55 29.76 -1.71
CA THR A 70 -4.79 29.50 -2.92
C THR A 70 -3.29 29.64 -2.68
N LEU A 71 -2.87 30.70 -1.98
CA LEU A 71 -1.48 30.92 -1.60
C LEU A 71 -0.98 29.78 -0.69
N ALA A 72 -1.75 29.42 0.34
CA ALA A 72 -1.38 28.32 1.21
C ALA A 72 -1.29 26.97 0.46
N SER A 73 -2.19 26.71 -0.48
CA SER A 73 -2.16 25.48 -1.29
C SER A 73 -0.88 25.41 -2.14
N GLN A 74 -0.44 26.56 -2.69
CA GLN A 74 0.84 26.63 -3.42
C GLN A 74 2.02 26.41 -2.48
N ASP A 75 2.04 27.04 -1.31
CA ASP A 75 3.09 26.86 -0.31
C ASP A 75 3.20 25.40 0.14
N ILE A 76 2.06 24.75 0.43
CA ILE A 76 2.02 23.33 0.82
C ILE A 76 2.52 22.43 -0.33
N ALA A 77 2.20 22.77 -1.59
CA ALA A 77 2.68 22.01 -2.74
C ALA A 77 4.20 22.08 -2.93
N THR A 78 4.89 23.07 -2.34
CA THR A 78 6.36 23.13 -2.35
C THR A 78 7.02 22.17 -1.37
N PHE A 79 6.26 21.57 -0.44
CA PHE A 79 6.84 20.68 0.56
C PHE A 79 7.44 19.43 -0.12
N PRO A 80 8.67 19.03 0.23
CA PRO A 80 9.33 17.92 -0.43
C PRO A 80 8.59 16.59 -0.25
N GLU A 81 7.80 16.45 0.81
CA GLU A 81 7.01 15.27 1.15
C GLU A 81 5.65 15.21 0.42
N VAL A 82 5.17 16.33 -0.12
CA VAL A 82 3.83 16.47 -0.71
C VAL A 82 3.84 16.15 -2.20
N GLN A 83 2.95 15.25 -2.61
CA GLN A 83 2.75 14.86 -4.01
C GLN A 83 1.75 15.76 -4.72
N ASP A 84 0.64 16.04 -4.06
CA ASP A 84 -0.49 16.78 -4.64
C ASP A 84 -1.29 17.47 -3.54
N VAL A 85 -1.91 18.61 -3.87
CA VAL A 85 -2.74 19.40 -2.95
C VAL A 85 -4.03 19.74 -3.66
N ASN A 86 -5.15 19.31 -3.08
CA ASN A 86 -6.47 19.52 -3.63
C ASN A 86 -7.33 20.35 -2.67
N PHE A 87 -7.86 21.47 -3.14
CA PHE A 87 -8.80 22.27 -2.37
C PHE A 87 -10.23 21.82 -2.65
N VAL A 88 -10.95 21.47 -1.58
CA VAL A 88 -12.33 21.00 -1.62
C VAL A 88 -13.23 22.05 -0.99
N THR A 89 -14.12 22.61 -1.80
CA THR A 89 -15.10 23.58 -1.30
C THR A 89 -16.17 22.90 -0.46
N GLU A 90 -16.84 23.64 0.39
CA GLU A 90 -17.97 23.15 1.19
C GLU A 90 -19.02 22.43 0.32
N GLN A 91 -19.32 22.99 -0.87
CA GLN A 91 -20.27 22.42 -1.81
C GLN A 91 -19.78 21.09 -2.41
N GLN A 92 -18.49 21.00 -2.75
CA GLN A 92 -17.89 19.77 -3.26
C GLN A 92 -17.84 18.69 -2.17
N ALA A 93 -17.51 19.06 -0.92
CA ALA A 93 -17.52 18.16 0.22
C ALA A 93 -18.92 17.55 0.44
N LEU A 94 -19.97 18.38 0.37
CA LEU A 94 -21.36 17.92 0.47
C LEU A 94 -21.76 17.01 -0.70
N ALA A 95 -21.34 17.34 -1.92
CA ALA A 95 -21.60 16.51 -3.09
C ALA A 95 -20.94 15.12 -2.98
N ARG A 96 -19.68 15.05 -2.53
CA ARG A 96 -18.98 13.76 -2.29
C ARG A 96 -19.65 12.97 -1.18
N ALA A 97 -19.94 13.60 -0.04
CA ALA A 97 -20.59 12.93 1.09
C ALA A 97 -21.95 12.32 0.68
N ARG A 98 -22.74 13.01 -0.15
CA ARG A 98 -24.02 12.50 -0.68
C ARG A 98 -23.86 11.34 -1.67
N ALA A 99 -22.73 11.27 -2.37
CA ALA A 99 -22.43 10.20 -3.31
C ALA A 99 -21.92 8.94 -2.60
N GLU A 100 -21.10 9.10 -1.56
CA GLU A 100 -20.50 8.00 -0.81
C GLU A 100 -21.45 7.40 0.24
N LEU A 101 -22.24 8.24 0.93
CA LEU A 101 -23.16 7.80 1.98
C LEU A 101 -24.60 7.78 1.48
N VAL A 102 -24.89 6.88 0.53
CA VAL A 102 -26.25 6.70 -0.02
C VAL A 102 -27.28 6.41 1.08
N GLU A 103 -26.87 5.72 2.15
CA GLU A 103 -27.69 5.39 3.33
C GLU A 103 -28.05 6.61 4.21
N PHE A 104 -27.26 7.69 4.16
CA PHE A 104 -27.49 8.91 4.94
C PHE A 104 -28.03 10.08 4.08
N LYS A 105 -28.42 9.82 2.83
CA LYS A 105 -28.95 10.85 1.92
C LYS A 105 -30.07 11.68 2.55
N ASP A 106 -30.93 11.05 3.36
CA ASP A 106 -32.05 11.73 4.01
C ASP A 106 -31.60 12.63 5.18
N ALA A 107 -30.57 12.23 5.94
CA ALA A 107 -30.03 13.03 7.05
C ALA A 107 -29.41 14.37 6.57
N TYR A 108 -28.88 14.41 5.35
CA TYR A 108 -28.29 15.62 4.74
C TYR A 108 -29.25 16.38 3.81
N ARG A 109 -30.51 15.92 3.68
CA ARG A 109 -31.53 16.56 2.83
C ARG A 109 -32.25 17.69 3.55
N ASP A 110 -32.47 17.54 4.86
CA ASP A 110 -33.21 18.50 5.69
C ASP A 110 -32.33 19.58 6.34
N LEU A 111 -31.01 19.54 6.10
CA LEU A 111 -30.09 20.56 6.57
C LEU A 111 -30.15 21.80 5.66
N GLN A 112 -30.77 22.88 6.15
CA GLN A 112 -30.84 24.18 5.45
C GLN A 112 -29.47 24.87 5.29
N VAL A 113 -28.47 24.48 6.09
CA VAL A 113 -27.11 25.04 6.08
C VAL A 113 -26.11 23.91 5.98
N ASN A 114 -25.12 24.04 5.09
CA ASN A 114 -24.07 23.04 4.91
C ASN A 114 -23.22 22.91 6.20
N PRO A 115 -23.21 21.75 6.88
CA PRO A 115 -22.40 21.57 8.07
C PRO A 115 -20.92 21.36 7.74
N LEU A 116 -20.59 20.95 6.52
CA LEU A 116 -19.23 20.55 6.14
C LEU A 116 -18.36 21.78 5.82
N PRO A 117 -17.25 21.98 6.55
CA PRO A 117 -16.30 23.04 6.23
C PRO A 117 -15.52 22.70 4.95
N ALA A 118 -14.91 23.73 4.34
CA ALA A 118 -13.98 23.53 3.25
C ALA A 118 -12.70 22.84 3.77
N SER A 119 -12.02 22.09 2.93
CA SER A 119 -10.80 21.37 3.32
C SER A 119 -9.72 21.42 2.25
N ILE A 120 -8.48 21.38 2.69
CA ILE A 120 -7.30 21.16 1.85
C ILE A 120 -6.87 19.71 2.07
N GLU A 121 -7.00 18.90 1.02
CA GLU A 121 -6.58 17.50 0.99
C GLU A 121 -5.16 17.44 0.45
N VAL A 122 -4.23 16.96 1.26
CA VAL A 122 -2.81 16.86 0.94
C VAL A 122 -2.45 15.39 0.78
N ARG A 123 -2.02 15.04 -0.43
CA ARG A 123 -1.52 13.69 -0.76
C ARG A 123 -0.01 13.67 -0.63
N MET A 124 0.49 12.70 0.12
CA MET A 124 1.92 12.53 0.39
C MET A 124 2.61 11.72 -0.72
N LYS A 125 3.89 11.95 -0.99
CA LYS A 125 4.70 11.17 -1.96
C LYS A 125 4.86 9.72 -1.52
N GLN A 126 4.99 8.82 -2.50
CA GLN A 126 5.33 7.41 -2.23
C GLN A 126 6.64 7.32 -1.44
N GLY A 127 6.65 6.50 -0.40
CA GLY A 127 7.79 6.34 0.49
C GLY A 127 7.94 7.40 1.60
N GLN A 128 7.16 8.49 1.57
CA GLN A 128 7.11 9.55 2.60
C GLN A 128 5.80 9.50 3.41
N ARG A 129 5.15 8.33 3.45
CA ARG A 129 3.84 8.08 4.09
C ARG A 129 3.97 7.42 5.47
N ASP A 130 5.13 7.52 6.11
CA ASP A 130 5.35 7.01 7.46
C ASP A 130 4.68 7.89 8.52
N ALA A 131 4.36 7.31 9.68
CA ALA A 131 3.68 8.03 10.77
C ALA A 131 4.38 9.33 11.17
N ALA A 132 5.71 9.30 11.33
CA ALA A 132 6.46 10.46 11.77
C ALA A 132 6.45 11.60 10.73
N THR A 133 6.54 11.29 9.44
CA THR A 133 6.50 12.28 8.37
C THR A 133 5.10 12.87 8.19
N VAL A 134 4.07 12.03 8.23
CA VAL A 134 2.67 12.48 8.18
C VAL A 134 2.34 13.37 9.38
N ASP A 135 2.75 12.98 10.59
CA ASP A 135 2.56 13.78 11.81
C ASP A 135 3.24 15.15 11.70
N ARG A 136 4.48 15.21 11.22
CA ARG A 136 5.21 16.46 11.01
C ARG A 136 4.51 17.39 10.01
N VAL A 137 4.03 16.86 8.88
CA VAL A 137 3.29 17.67 7.90
C VAL A 137 1.95 18.14 8.47
N ALA A 138 1.25 17.28 9.21
CA ALA A 138 0.01 17.64 9.88
C ALA A 138 0.20 18.77 10.91
N GLU A 139 1.28 18.73 11.70
CA GLU A 139 1.62 19.80 12.64
C GLU A 139 1.97 21.12 11.93
N ARG A 140 2.71 21.07 10.82
CA ARG A 140 2.96 22.26 10.00
C ARG A 140 1.67 22.85 9.45
N LEU A 141 0.72 22.00 9.04
CA LEU A 141 -0.60 22.43 8.57
C LEU A 141 -1.43 23.07 9.69
N ARG A 142 -1.35 22.57 10.93
CA ARG A 142 -2.01 23.21 12.09
C ARG A 142 -1.43 24.59 12.42
N GLY A 143 -0.20 24.88 12.00
CA GLY A 143 0.44 26.18 12.22
C GLY A 143 -0.17 27.33 11.41
N PHE A 144 -0.98 27.03 10.38
CA PHE A 144 -1.68 28.06 9.61
C PHE A 144 -2.89 28.58 10.39
N GLY A 145 -2.94 29.88 10.66
CA GLY A 145 -4.00 30.48 11.48
C GLY A 145 -5.43 30.39 10.91
N PHE A 146 -5.58 29.99 9.65
CA PHE A 146 -6.89 29.76 9.02
C PHE A 146 -7.35 28.28 9.08
N VAL A 147 -6.52 27.38 9.61
CA VAL A 147 -6.82 25.95 9.74
C VAL A 147 -7.51 25.71 11.09
N ASP A 148 -8.70 25.13 11.05
CA ASP A 148 -9.53 24.82 12.21
C ASP A 148 -9.13 23.48 12.85
N ASP A 149 -9.02 22.45 12.02
CA ASP A 149 -8.60 21.12 12.46
C ASP A 149 -7.82 20.40 11.34
N VAL A 150 -6.90 19.51 11.71
CA VAL A 150 -6.17 18.66 10.76
C VAL A 150 -6.38 17.22 11.14
N ARG A 151 -7.08 16.51 10.26
CA ARG A 151 -7.37 15.09 10.38
C ARG A 151 -6.62 14.32 9.33
N TYR A 152 -5.97 13.25 9.75
CA TYR A 152 -5.33 12.29 8.88
C TYR A 152 -5.69 10.91 9.41
N GLY A 153 -5.70 9.93 8.51
CA GLY A 153 -6.04 8.55 8.85
C GLY A 153 -4.97 7.90 9.72
N ARG A 154 -4.83 8.30 11.00
CA ARG A 154 -3.83 7.76 11.95
C ARG A 154 -3.80 6.24 11.96
N GLU A 155 -4.98 5.62 11.97
CA GLU A 155 -5.13 4.17 11.93
C GLU A 155 -4.59 3.57 10.62
N TRP A 156 -4.83 4.22 9.48
CA TRP A 156 -4.32 3.79 8.18
C TRP A 156 -2.80 3.91 8.08
N VAL A 157 -2.24 5.00 8.60
CA VAL A 157 -0.79 5.21 8.64
C VAL A 157 -0.11 4.19 9.57
N GLN A 158 -0.68 3.93 10.74
CA GLN A 158 -0.19 2.89 11.65
C GLN A 158 -0.27 1.49 11.04
N ARG A 159 -1.37 1.16 10.36
CA ARG A 159 -1.53 -0.11 9.65
C ARG A 159 -0.51 -0.26 8.52
N LEU A 160 -0.21 0.82 7.79
CA LEU A 160 0.83 0.84 6.76
C LEU A 160 2.21 0.55 7.34
N ASP A 161 2.58 1.23 8.44
CA ASP A 161 3.86 1.00 9.12
C ASP A 161 3.99 -0.44 9.67
N GLN A 162 2.92 -0.96 10.28
CA GLN A 162 2.87 -2.35 10.73
C GLN A 162 3.05 -3.33 9.58
N LEU A 163 2.32 -3.14 8.47
CA LEU A 163 2.39 -4.02 7.32
C LEU A 163 3.78 -4.00 6.67
N ARG A 164 4.42 -2.83 6.61
CA ARG A 164 5.79 -2.67 6.12
C ARG A 164 6.79 -3.44 6.98
N ASN A 165 6.64 -3.40 8.31
CA ASN A 165 7.48 -4.17 9.22
C ASN A 165 7.25 -5.68 9.10
N VAL A 166 5.98 -6.12 9.00
CA VAL A 166 5.63 -7.53 8.79
C VAL A 166 6.20 -8.05 7.47
N THR A 167 6.19 -7.22 6.42
CA THR A 167 6.78 -7.57 5.11
C THR A 167 8.27 -7.92 5.24
N GLY A 168 9.03 -7.14 6.01
CA GLY A 168 10.44 -7.43 6.28
C GLY A 168 10.64 -8.77 7.01
N LEU A 169 9.81 -9.04 8.01
CA LEU A 169 9.88 -10.30 8.78
C LEU A 169 9.52 -11.52 7.91
N VAL A 170 8.45 -11.44 7.12
CA VAL A 170 8.04 -12.49 6.19
C VAL A 170 9.14 -12.74 5.16
N GLY A 171 9.74 -11.68 4.61
CA GLY A 171 10.88 -11.80 3.70
C GLY A 171 12.07 -12.53 4.32
N LEU A 172 12.38 -12.25 5.59
CA LEU A 172 13.46 -12.91 6.32
C LEU A 172 13.18 -14.40 6.56
N VAL A 173 11.96 -14.75 7.01
CA VAL A 173 11.55 -16.15 7.23
C VAL A 173 11.62 -16.94 5.92
N ILE A 174 11.13 -16.35 4.83
CA ILE A 174 11.21 -16.99 3.51
C ILE A 174 12.66 -17.11 3.06
N GLY A 175 13.48 -16.08 3.24
CA GLY A 175 14.91 -16.11 2.92
C GLY A 175 15.65 -17.24 3.66
N LEU A 176 15.36 -17.45 4.94
CA LEU A 176 15.89 -18.57 5.72
C LEU A 176 15.41 -19.93 5.20
N ALA A 177 14.15 -20.05 4.81
CA ALA A 177 13.62 -21.27 4.21
C ALA A 177 14.34 -21.60 2.89
N PHE A 178 14.56 -20.62 2.02
CA PHE A 178 15.33 -20.80 0.79
C PHE A 178 16.79 -21.18 1.08
N ALA A 179 17.43 -20.56 2.08
CA ALA A 179 18.78 -20.95 2.48
C ALA A 179 18.84 -22.41 2.94
N ALA A 180 17.86 -22.87 3.72
CA ALA A 180 17.77 -24.27 4.14
C ALA A 180 17.58 -25.23 2.96
N VAL A 181 16.68 -24.90 2.01
CA VAL A 181 16.49 -25.69 0.79
C VAL A 181 17.77 -25.75 -0.04
N ALA A 182 18.48 -24.64 -0.19
CA ALA A 182 19.75 -24.59 -0.91
C ALA A 182 20.80 -25.52 -0.26
N VAL A 183 20.92 -25.51 1.07
CA VAL A 183 21.83 -26.41 1.80
C VAL A 183 21.48 -27.88 1.55
N VAL A 184 20.19 -28.24 1.56
CA VAL A 184 19.75 -29.61 1.28
C VAL A 184 20.08 -30.02 -0.15
N ILE A 185 19.80 -29.17 -1.13
CA ILE A 185 20.10 -29.46 -2.55
C ILE A 185 21.60 -29.64 -2.73
N ILE A 186 22.43 -28.75 -2.18
CA ILE A 186 23.90 -28.86 -2.24
C ILE A 186 24.35 -30.17 -1.60
N GLY A 187 23.84 -30.52 -0.42
CA GLY A 187 24.19 -31.75 0.30
C GLY A 187 23.78 -33.03 -0.46
N VAL A 188 22.63 -33.02 -1.14
CA VAL A 188 22.18 -34.12 -2.01
C VAL A 188 23.00 -34.19 -3.31
N THR A 189 23.43 -33.05 -3.86
CA THR A 189 24.19 -32.99 -5.12
C THR A 189 25.64 -33.42 -4.96
N ILE A 190 26.23 -33.21 -3.77
CA ILE A 190 27.63 -33.55 -3.48
C ILE A 190 27.81 -35.03 -3.07
N ARG A 191 26.72 -35.81 -2.94
CA ARG A 191 26.77 -37.23 -2.56
C ARG A 191 26.58 -38.18 -3.73
#